data_AF-A0A9D2H0D5-F1
#
_entry.id   AF-A0A9D2H0D5-F1
#
_cell.length_a   1.000
_cell.length_b   1.000
_cell.length_c   1.000
_cell.angle_alpha   90.00
_cell.angle_beta   90.00
_cell.angle_gamma   90.00
#
_symmetry.space_group_name_H-M   'P 1'
#
loop_
_entity.id
_entity.type
_entity.pdbx_description
1 polymer ?
#
loop_
_entity_poly.entity_id
_entity_poly.type
_entity_poly.pdbx_seq_one_letter_code
_entity_poly.pdbx_strand_id
1 'polypeptide(L)'
;MAFCTKCGKELEGGASVCPNCGAPVPSAAPSAPAVQLKTNRGLIKYILLSIITLGIYGLVVMSSVSTDINTIASRYDGKKTMHFCLLVFLVSWLTLGIGVLVWHHRICSRIGRELDRRGIGYSFGAGTFWGWEILGSLIAVGPFIYLHKLFKAMNLLSEDYNTKG
;
A
#
# COMPACT_ATOMS: atom_id res chain seq x y z
N MET A 1 -30.30 -4.97 -5.15
CA MET A 1 -30.98 -5.46 -6.36
C MET A 1 -31.06 -4.28 -7.32
N ALA A 2 -30.55 -4.43 -8.55
CA ALA A 2 -30.57 -3.35 -9.54
C ALA A 2 -31.84 -3.47 -10.40
N PHE A 3 -32.45 -2.35 -10.78
CA PHE A 3 -33.64 -2.31 -11.62
C PHE A 3 -33.32 -1.59 -12.93
N CYS A 4 -33.89 -2.05 -14.03
CA CYS A 4 -33.72 -1.39 -15.31
C CYS A 4 -34.46 -0.04 -15.33
N THR A 5 -33.76 1.05 -15.65
CA THR A 5 -34.34 2.41 -15.76
C THR A 5 -35.34 2.56 -16.91
N LYS A 6 -35.33 1.66 -17.89
CA LYS A 6 -36.24 1.65 -19.04
C LYS A 6 -37.48 0.78 -18.84
N CYS A 7 -37.35 -0.39 -18.22
CA CYS A 7 -38.45 -1.37 -18.13
C CYS A 7 -38.85 -1.77 -16.71
N GLY A 8 -38.21 -1.24 -15.67
CA GLY A 8 -38.58 -1.44 -14.27
C GLY A 8 -38.39 -2.86 -13.73
N LYS A 9 -37.90 -3.81 -14.53
CA LYS A 9 -37.67 -5.20 -14.12
C LYS A 9 -36.34 -5.36 -13.39
N GLU A 10 -36.29 -6.31 -12.47
CA GLU A 10 -35.09 -6.69 -11.72
C GLU A 10 -34.01 -7.22 -12.67
N LEU A 11 -32.78 -6.78 -12.42
CA LEU A 11 -31.58 -7.19 -13.14
C LEU A 11 -30.76 -8.12 -12.26
N GLU A 12 -30.40 -9.28 -12.81
CA GLU A 12 -29.42 -10.16 -12.19
C GLU A 12 -28.04 -9.50 -12.19
N GLY A 13 -27.33 -9.63 -11.08
CA GLY A 13 -26.06 -8.93 -10.85
C GLY A 13 -25.02 -9.28 -11.93
N GLY A 14 -24.65 -8.30 -12.75
CA GLY A 14 -23.59 -8.43 -13.77
C GLY A 14 -24.06 -8.39 -15.23
N ALA A 15 -25.35 -8.27 -15.53
CA ALA A 15 -25.83 -8.12 -16.90
C ALA A 15 -25.45 -6.76 -17.51
N SER A 16 -24.71 -6.76 -18.63
CA SER A 16 -24.35 -5.56 -19.41
C SER A 16 -25.50 -5.01 -20.25
N VAL A 17 -26.49 -5.84 -20.54
CA VAL A 17 -27.68 -5.50 -21.34
C VAL A 17 -28.90 -6.10 -20.64
N CYS A 18 -29.99 -5.32 -20.56
CA CYS A 18 -31.22 -5.81 -19.97
C CYS A 18 -31.83 -6.90 -20.87
N PRO A 19 -32.04 -8.13 -20.38
CA PRO A 19 -32.60 -9.22 -21.19
C PRO A 19 -34.05 -8.97 -21.62
N ASN A 20 -34.75 -8.01 -21.01
CA ASN A 20 -36.15 -7.73 -21.31
C ASN A 20 -36.37 -6.58 -22.32
N CYS A 21 -35.51 -5.57 -22.33
CA CYS A 21 -35.69 -4.39 -23.17
C CYS A 21 -34.49 -4.05 -24.07
N GLY A 22 -33.39 -4.81 -23.97
CA GLY A 22 -32.19 -4.58 -24.78
C GLY A 22 -31.45 -3.27 -24.46
N ALA A 23 -31.89 -2.51 -23.45
CA ALA A 23 -31.19 -1.29 -23.04
C ALA A 23 -29.85 -1.65 -22.39
N PRO A 24 -28.76 -0.91 -22.69
CA PRO A 24 -27.50 -1.07 -21.98
C PRO A 24 -27.74 -0.73 -20.51
N VAL A 25 -27.41 -1.66 -19.63
CA VAL A 25 -27.41 -1.41 -18.19
C VAL A 25 -26.11 -0.67 -17.91
N PRO A 26 -26.11 0.46 -17.17
CA PRO A 26 -24.87 1.01 -16.66
C PRO A 26 -24.24 -0.07 -15.80
N SER A 27 -23.22 -0.74 -16.33
CA SER A 27 -22.42 -1.72 -15.61
C SER A 27 -22.05 -1.07 -14.30
N ALA A 28 -22.50 -1.64 -13.19
CA ALA A 28 -22.12 -1.18 -11.87
C ALA A 28 -20.59 -1.09 -11.88
N ALA A 29 -20.06 0.14 -11.98
CA ALA A 29 -18.64 0.36 -11.87
C ALA A 29 -18.21 -0.33 -10.58
N PRO A 30 -17.10 -1.08 -10.55
CA PRO A 30 -16.62 -1.70 -9.33
C PRO A 30 -16.64 -0.60 -8.26
N SER A 31 -17.49 -0.79 -7.25
CA SER A 31 -17.74 0.22 -6.24
C SER A 31 -16.39 0.52 -5.61
N ALA A 32 -15.86 1.72 -5.83
CA ALA A 32 -14.56 2.11 -5.33
C ALA A 32 -14.51 1.80 -3.82
N PRO A 33 -13.39 1.28 -3.30
CA PRO A 33 -13.31 0.89 -1.90
C PRO A 33 -13.68 2.06 -1.00
N ALA A 34 -14.37 1.75 0.11
CA ALA A 34 -14.85 2.74 1.08
C ALA A 34 -13.73 3.62 1.68
N VAL A 35 -12.49 3.13 1.63
CA VAL A 35 -11.29 3.86 2.00
C VAL A 35 -10.48 4.12 0.74
N GLN A 36 -10.18 5.38 0.45
CA GLN A 36 -9.25 5.75 -0.62
C GLN A 36 -7.85 5.97 -0.04
N LEU A 37 -6.87 5.23 -0.56
CA LEU A 37 -5.49 5.31 -0.11
C LEU A 37 -4.72 6.37 -0.91
N LYS A 38 -3.76 7.01 -0.26
CA LYS A 38 -2.91 8.01 -0.93
C LYS A 38 -2.03 7.34 -1.98
N THR A 39 -1.89 7.94 -3.17
CA THR A 39 -1.06 7.41 -4.28
C THR A 39 0.13 8.30 -4.64
N ASN A 40 0.24 9.48 -4.03
CA ASN A 40 1.26 10.49 -4.35
C ASN A 40 2.30 10.61 -3.22
N ARG A 41 2.96 9.50 -2.86
CA ARG A 41 4.13 9.53 -1.94
C ARG A 41 5.38 9.83 -2.75
N GLY A 42 6.07 10.93 -2.43
CA GLY A 42 7.27 11.37 -3.13
C GLY A 42 8.47 11.52 -2.19
N LEU A 43 9.65 11.13 -2.68
CA LEU A 43 10.91 11.17 -1.91
C LEU A 43 11.28 12.59 -1.46
N ILE A 44 11.21 13.57 -2.37
CA ILE A 44 11.62 14.96 -2.09
C ILE A 44 10.76 15.56 -0.96
N LYS A 45 9.43 15.41 -1.07
CA LYS A 45 8.51 15.84 -0.02
C LYS A 45 8.81 15.16 1.31
N TYR A 46 9.13 13.86 1.28
CA TYR A 46 9.51 13.12 2.48
C TYR A 46 10.77 13.69 3.14
N ILE A 47 11.84 13.92 2.38
CA ILE A 47 13.10 14.44 2.92
C ILE A 47 12.89 15.85 3.48
N LEU A 48 12.32 16.76 2.69
CA LEU A 48 12.14 18.16 3.08
C LEU A 48 11.29 18.30 4.34
N LEU A 49 10.13 17.63 4.39
CA LEU A 49 9.26 17.71 5.56
C LEU A 49 9.87 16.98 6.76
N SER A 50 10.62 15.89 6.56
CA SER A 50 11.31 15.21 7.66
C SER A 50 12.37 16.10 8.29
N ILE A 51 13.12 16.88 7.50
CA ILE A 51 14.11 17.83 8.05
C ILE A 51 13.40 18.95 8.80
N ILE A 52 12.38 19.58 8.20
CA ILE A 52 11.64 20.70 8.82
C ILE A 52 10.95 20.27 10.12
N THR A 53 10.48 19.03 10.20
CA THR A 53 9.78 18.48 11.38
C THR A 53 10.68 17.69 12.33
N LEU A 54 12.01 17.78 12.17
CA LEU A 54 13.00 17.08 13.00
C LEU A 54 12.72 15.56 13.12
N GLY A 55 12.34 14.93 12.00
CA GLY A 55 12.11 13.48 11.88
C GLY A 55 10.67 13.03 12.15
N ILE A 56 9.81 13.88 12.70
CA ILE A 56 8.41 13.50 13.04
C ILE A 56 7.64 13.09 11.79
N TYR A 57 7.78 13.82 10.68
CA TYR A 57 7.11 13.46 9.43
C TYR A 57 7.50 12.07 8.93
N GLY A 58 8.78 11.69 9.09
CA GLY A 58 9.28 10.38 8.71
C GLY A 58 8.58 9.24 9.45
N LEU A 59 8.42 9.40 10.77
CA LEU A 59 7.71 8.44 11.62
C LEU A 59 6.25 8.29 11.22
N VAL A 60 5.58 9.40 10.90
CA VAL A 60 4.16 9.41 10.48
C VAL A 60 4.00 8.71 9.14
N VAL A 61 4.89 8.96 8.17
CA VAL A 61 4.80 8.31 6.84
C VAL A 61 5.04 6.81 6.95
N MET A 62 6.05 6.36 7.68
CA MET A 62 6.30 4.92 7.86
C MET A 62 5.17 4.22 8.64
N SER A 63 4.58 4.94 9.60
CA SER A 63 3.38 4.50 10.30
C SER A 63 2.20 4.36 9.34
N SER A 64 1.97 5.34 8.46
CA SER A 64 0.93 5.27 7.43
C SER A 64 1.13 4.06 6.53
N VAL A 65 2.36 3.79 6.06
CA VAL A 65 2.68 2.64 5.21
C VAL A 65 2.27 1.32 5.87
N SER A 66 2.42 1.21 7.20
CA SER A 66 1.98 0.04 7.99
C SER A 66 0.46 -0.13 7.94
N THR A 67 -0.28 0.96 8.11
CA THR A 67 -1.73 0.98 8.08
C THR A 67 -2.25 0.73 6.68
N ASP A 68 -1.64 1.33 5.66
CA ASP A 68 -2.00 1.18 4.26
C ASP A 68 -1.83 -0.27 3.82
N ILE A 69 -0.68 -0.91 4.10
CA ILE A 69 -0.49 -2.33 3.76
C ILE A 69 -1.40 -3.25 4.56
N ASN A 70 -1.74 -2.89 5.81
CA ASN A 70 -2.76 -3.61 6.57
C ASN A 70 -4.11 -3.54 5.88
N THR A 71 -4.54 -2.37 5.41
CA THR A 71 -5.81 -2.20 4.69
C THR A 71 -5.84 -3.02 3.40
N ILE A 72 -4.75 -3.01 2.64
CA ILE A 72 -4.65 -3.68 1.33
C ILE A 72 -4.58 -5.21 1.48
N ALA A 73 -3.73 -5.71 2.40
CA ALA A 73 -3.35 -7.12 2.44
C ALA A 73 -4.03 -7.93 3.55
N SER A 74 -4.54 -7.32 4.63
CA SER A 74 -5.02 -8.10 5.81
C SER A 74 -6.22 -9.00 5.51
N ARG A 75 -7.02 -8.67 4.49
CA ARG A 75 -8.12 -9.54 4.03
C ARG A 75 -7.62 -10.88 3.49
N TYR A 76 -6.43 -10.91 2.92
CA TYR A 76 -5.89 -12.07 2.22
C TYR A 76 -4.87 -12.82 3.07
N ASP A 77 -3.99 -12.12 3.78
CA ASP A 77 -2.90 -12.75 4.52
C ASP A 77 -3.19 -12.96 6.02
N GLY A 78 -4.28 -12.40 6.54
CA GLY A 78 -4.68 -12.49 7.95
C GLY A 78 -3.67 -11.90 8.94
N LYS A 79 -2.65 -11.17 8.46
CA LYS A 79 -1.56 -10.63 9.28
C LYS A 79 -1.77 -9.14 9.54
N LYS A 80 -1.27 -8.65 10.66
CA LYS A 80 -1.20 -7.21 10.96
C LYS A 80 0.24 -6.78 11.17
N THR A 81 0.70 -5.85 10.33
CA THR A 81 1.95 -5.12 10.53
C THR A 81 1.77 -4.17 11.69
N MET A 82 2.68 -4.25 12.66
CA MET A 82 2.70 -3.35 13.80
C MET A 82 2.97 -1.91 13.36
N HIS A 83 2.31 -0.95 14.01
CA HIS A 83 2.48 0.46 13.72
C HIS A 83 3.91 0.92 14.05
N PHE A 84 4.53 1.65 13.12
CA PHE A 84 5.95 2.02 13.23
C PHE A 84 6.26 2.88 14.46
N CYS A 85 5.35 3.81 14.83
CA CYS A 85 5.48 4.61 16.05
C CYS A 85 5.66 3.75 17.32
N LEU A 86 4.82 2.71 17.49
CA LEU A 86 4.91 1.80 18.64
C LEU A 86 6.25 1.08 18.63
N LEU A 87 6.70 0.65 17.45
CA LEU A 87 7.98 -0.02 17.30
C LEU A 87 9.16 0.86 17.72
N VAL A 88 9.21 2.09 17.19
CA VAL A 88 10.34 3.01 17.40
C VAL A 88 10.43 3.43 18.85
N PHE A 89 9.30 3.73 19.49
CA PHE A 89 9.30 4.05 20.91
C PHE A 89 9.54 2.75 21.69
N LEU A 90 8.59 1.84 21.80
CA LEU A 90 8.69 0.75 22.78
C LEU A 90 9.77 -0.30 22.49
N VAL A 91 9.92 -0.72 21.23
CA VAL A 91 10.68 -1.93 20.90
C VAL A 91 12.12 -1.61 20.53
N SER A 92 12.38 -0.45 19.92
CA SER A 92 13.72 -0.08 19.46
C SER A 92 14.72 -0.01 20.62
N TRP A 93 14.37 0.67 21.72
CA TRP A 93 15.28 0.75 22.88
C TRP A 93 15.45 -0.61 23.57
N LEU A 94 14.40 -1.44 23.59
CA LEU A 94 14.42 -2.74 24.27
C LEU A 94 15.26 -3.77 23.51
N THR A 95 15.28 -3.68 22.19
CA THR A 95 15.96 -4.62 21.30
C THR A 95 17.25 -4.08 20.70
N LEU A 96 17.73 -2.93 21.17
CA LEU A 96 18.89 -2.21 20.63
C LEU A 96 18.83 -2.05 19.10
N GLY A 97 17.64 -1.73 18.59
CA GLY A 97 17.38 -1.51 17.16
C GLY A 97 17.09 -2.78 16.33
N ILE A 98 17.29 -3.99 16.85
CA ILE A 98 17.05 -5.24 16.11
C ILE A 98 15.57 -5.36 15.70
N GLY A 99 14.65 -4.92 16.56
CA GLY A 99 13.21 -4.92 16.26
C GLY A 99 12.86 -4.13 14.99
N VAL A 100 13.56 -3.00 14.74
CA VAL A 100 13.36 -2.16 13.55
C VAL A 100 13.77 -2.93 12.29
N LEU A 101 14.91 -3.62 12.33
CA LEU A 101 15.41 -4.41 11.21
C LEU A 101 14.45 -5.55 10.84
N VAL A 102 13.99 -6.31 11.84
CA VAL A 102 13.05 -7.42 11.63
C VAL A 102 11.73 -6.90 11.06
N TRP A 103 11.26 -5.76 11.54
CA TRP A 103 10.04 -5.16 11.04
C TRP A 103 10.18 -4.69 9.60
N HIS A 104 11.28 -4.02 9.24
CA HIS A 104 11.55 -3.60 7.87
C HIS A 104 11.63 -4.78 6.91
N HIS A 105 12.31 -5.86 7.31
CA HIS A 105 12.33 -7.09 6.55
C HIS A 105 10.92 -7.64 6.31
N ARG A 106 10.10 -7.75 7.37
CA ARG A 106 8.75 -8.33 7.30
C ARG A 106 7.81 -7.48 6.44
N ILE A 107 7.82 -6.16 6.60
CA ILE A 107 6.96 -5.28 5.81
C ILE A 107 7.36 -5.29 4.34
N CYS A 108 8.65 -5.29 4.01
CA CYS A 108 9.11 -5.34 2.62
C CYS A 108 8.73 -6.66 1.96
N SER A 109 8.93 -7.80 2.64
CA SER A 109 8.48 -9.11 2.16
C SER A 109 6.96 -9.18 1.99
N ARG A 110 6.20 -8.43 2.79
CA ARG A 110 4.74 -8.36 2.66
C ARG A 110 4.30 -7.54 1.46
N ILE A 111 4.89 -6.37 1.27
CA ILE A 111 4.65 -5.50 0.10
C ILE A 111 5.00 -6.24 -1.19
N GLY A 112 6.15 -6.94 -1.23
CA GLY A 112 6.57 -7.73 -2.39
C GLY A 112 5.58 -8.82 -2.77
N ARG A 113 5.17 -9.66 -1.81
CA ARG A 113 4.16 -10.69 -2.06
C ARG A 113 2.83 -10.10 -2.55
N GLU A 114 2.46 -8.91 -2.07
CA GLU A 114 1.21 -8.26 -2.49
C GLU A 114 1.31 -7.68 -3.91
N LEU A 115 2.48 -7.17 -4.31
CA LEU A 115 2.75 -6.77 -5.69
C LEU A 115 2.67 -7.96 -6.64
N ASP A 116 3.32 -9.08 -6.29
CA ASP A 116 3.30 -10.31 -7.08
C ASP A 116 1.87 -10.87 -7.19
N ARG A 117 1.12 -10.90 -6.08
CA ARG A 117 -0.27 -11.36 -6.04
C ARG A 117 -1.19 -10.53 -6.93
N ARG A 118 -0.99 -9.21 -6.97
CA ARG A 118 -1.77 -8.28 -7.81
C ARG A 118 -1.28 -8.23 -9.26
N GLY A 119 -0.22 -8.96 -9.60
CA GLY A 119 0.37 -8.98 -10.94
C GLY A 119 1.01 -7.64 -11.34
N ILE A 120 1.43 -6.84 -10.37
CA ILE A 120 2.06 -5.54 -10.61
C ILE A 120 3.53 -5.80 -10.93
N GLY A 121 3.97 -5.48 -12.15
CA GLY A 121 5.33 -5.70 -12.66
C GLY A 121 6.41 -4.82 -12.01
N TYR A 122 6.53 -4.86 -10.68
CA TYR A 122 7.49 -4.09 -9.91
C TYR A 122 8.14 -4.95 -8.83
N SER A 123 9.44 -5.20 -8.96
CA SER A 123 10.20 -5.99 -7.98
C SER A 123 10.54 -5.16 -6.74
N PHE A 124 9.98 -5.56 -5.61
CA PHE A 124 10.26 -4.99 -4.30
C PHE A 124 10.14 -6.07 -3.22
N GLY A 125 11.04 -6.09 -2.23
CA GLY A 125 10.99 -7.09 -1.18
C GLY A 125 12.06 -6.90 -0.11
N ALA A 126 12.23 -7.89 0.77
CA ALA A 126 13.27 -7.85 1.80
C ALA A 126 14.68 -7.68 1.24
N GLY A 127 14.98 -8.26 0.07
CA GLY A 127 16.27 -8.04 -0.60
C GLY A 127 16.51 -6.59 -0.97
N THR A 128 15.45 -5.83 -1.31
CA THR A 128 15.55 -4.39 -1.56
C THR A 128 15.93 -3.62 -0.29
N PHE A 129 15.38 -4.00 0.86
CA PHE A 129 15.75 -3.41 2.15
C PHE A 129 17.22 -3.69 2.49
N TRP A 130 17.64 -4.95 2.51
CA TRP A 130 19.02 -5.30 2.86
C TRP A 130 20.04 -4.75 1.86
N GLY A 131 19.72 -4.78 0.56
CA GLY A 131 20.60 -4.28 -0.49
C GLY A 131 20.75 -2.76 -0.48
N TRP A 132 19.65 -2.01 -0.41
CA TRP A 132 19.69 -0.55 -0.56
C TRP A 132 19.75 0.22 0.75
N GLU A 133 19.01 -0.20 1.78
CA GLU A 133 19.02 0.50 3.07
C GLU A 133 20.28 0.16 3.87
N ILE A 134 20.60 -1.13 4.00
CA ILE A 134 21.72 -1.57 4.85
C ILE A 134 23.04 -1.53 4.08
N LEU A 135 23.21 -2.35 3.05
CA LEU A 135 24.46 -2.38 2.28
C LEU A 135 24.67 -1.07 1.49
N GLY A 136 23.60 -0.49 0.95
CA GLY A 136 23.66 0.77 0.23
C GLY A 136 23.93 2.00 1.12
N SER A 137 23.78 1.90 2.44
CA SER A 137 24.19 2.99 3.35
C SER A 137 25.69 3.28 3.28
N LEU A 138 26.51 2.28 2.92
CA LEU A 138 27.96 2.41 2.76
C LEU A 138 28.36 3.44 1.69
N ILE A 139 27.46 3.72 0.73
CA ILE A 139 27.67 4.71 -0.33
C ILE A 139 26.79 5.97 -0.15
N ALA A 140 26.16 6.15 1.02
CA ALA A 140 25.23 7.22 1.40
C ALA A 140 23.95 7.36 0.55
N VAL A 141 23.97 7.03 -0.74
CA VAL A 141 22.85 7.17 -1.68
C VAL A 141 21.84 6.02 -1.53
N GLY A 142 22.27 4.87 -1.01
CA GLY A 142 21.43 3.67 -0.90
C GLY A 142 20.09 3.88 -0.19
N PRO A 143 20.05 4.51 1.00
CA PRO A 143 18.79 4.74 1.71
C PRO A 143 17.78 5.56 0.91
N PHE A 144 18.24 6.52 0.11
CA PHE A 144 17.35 7.30 -0.77
C PHE A 144 16.77 6.46 -1.90
N ILE A 145 17.56 5.54 -2.46
CA ILE A 145 17.09 4.59 -3.48
C ILE A 145 16.07 3.62 -2.87
N TYR A 146 16.32 3.13 -1.65
CA TYR A 146 15.37 2.30 -0.91
C TYR A 146 14.04 3.03 -0.70
N LEU A 147 14.07 4.25 -0.15
CA LEU A 147 12.87 5.06 0.11
C LEU A 147 12.09 5.34 -1.18
N HIS A 148 12.77 5.69 -2.26
CA HIS A 148 12.14 5.87 -3.56
C HIS A 148 11.44 4.59 -4.02
N LYS A 149 12.10 3.44 -3.91
CA LYS A 149 11.54 2.15 -4.31
C LYS A 149 10.33 1.76 -3.44
N LEU A 150 10.39 2.00 -2.13
CA LEU A 150 9.30 1.75 -1.19
C LEU A 150 8.08 2.62 -1.52
N PHE A 151 8.28 3.93 -1.73
CA PHE A 151 7.16 4.81 -2.06
C PHE A 151 6.53 4.46 -3.41
N LYS A 152 7.34 4.12 -4.42
CA LYS A 152 6.82 3.65 -5.71
C LYS A 152 5.98 2.37 -5.55
N ALA A 153 6.47 1.38 -4.82
CA ALA A 153 5.71 0.16 -4.51
C ALA A 153 4.37 0.48 -3.83
N MET A 154 4.39 1.31 -2.79
CA MET A 154 3.17 1.67 -2.05
C MET A 154 2.18 2.49 -2.87
N ASN A 155 2.67 3.37 -3.76
CA ASN A 155 1.81 4.12 -4.65
C ASN A 155 1.10 3.21 -5.65
N LEU A 156 1.83 2.27 -6.27
CA LEU A 156 1.25 1.28 -7.18
C LEU A 156 0.21 0.40 -6.48
N LEU A 157 0.52 -0.09 -5.27
CA LEU A 157 -0.43 -0.87 -4.48
C LEU A 157 -1.66 -0.05 -4.08
N SER A 158 -1.48 1.21 -3.69
CA SER A 158 -2.60 2.08 -3.33
C SER A 158 -3.48 2.39 -4.54
N GLU A 159 -2.89 2.55 -5.72
CA GLU A 159 -3.62 2.78 -6.98
C GLU A 159 -4.42 1.55 -7.41
N ASP A 160 -3.80 0.37 -7.38
CA ASP A 160 -4.49 -0.88 -7.67
C ASP A 160 -5.62 -1.15 -6.67
N TYR A 161 -5.38 -0.89 -5.37
CA TYR A 161 -6.43 -0.98 -4.35
C TYR A 161 -7.57 0.02 -4.61
N ASN A 162 -7.27 1.29 -4.89
CA ASN A 162 -8.29 2.31 -5.13
C ASN A 162 -9.17 2.01 -6.36
N THR A 163 -8.64 1.26 -7.33
CA THR A 163 -9.36 0.90 -8.56
C THR A 163 -10.11 -0.43 -8.46
N LYS A 164 -9.56 -1.43 -7.75
CA LYS A 164 -10.08 -2.80 -7.74
C LYS A 164 -10.58 -3.30 -6.37
N GLY A 165 -10.11 -2.70 -5.26
CA GLY A 165 -10.26 -3.21 -3.90
C GLY A 165 -9.24 -4.30 -3.56
#